data_AF-A0A2A5VV27-F1
#
_entry.id   AF-A0A2A5VV27-F1
#
_cell.length_a   1.000
_cell.length_b   1.000
_cell.length_c   1.000
_cell.angle_alpha   90.00
_cell.angle_beta   90.00
_cell.angle_gamma   90.00
#
_symmetry.space_group_name_H-M   'P 1'
#
loop_
_entity.id
_entity.type
_entity.pdbx_description
1 polymer ?
#
loop_
_entity_poly.entity_id
_entity_poly.type
_entity_poly.pdbx_seq_one_letter_code
_entity_poly.pdbx_strand_id
1 'polypeptide(L)'
;MVDENLLSELYSARLDELREMAIAQDISKAGNVEQLRARLIDQVALSEIDLSWDSLQEMPNKNLGEMLGVFGVKRSGSIKEKRQRLWLHLNHDPKKLNPETIADATRDQLHELCKALELPRSGSKQQLFARVAGVLSAHEGGWGKVKKSLRRGKTAPVIPSTPVPVNPISTPVAPTFVPSVQDDEAAELAAMIQASIDAVDVDELTDVLEEPDEPAPEEYEGIVEPEIVVATPTNLTIDEGTGSAIIELDARIAELHSHIREFLLISREHDANDVTAFVEDLGAQGFQVSHAMVRNRILAEITAMANLRDAESDASSQAPGSWRERKALRKLEECRSELLDQLEAILDSNSEDLALARVRFETAAAESGLDLELPGISGRVHGLFDLQVSLREAEEDIDPVTARRQRAMEVLYRGTQDVSSDAMRTLQKFEEQMENFERIVETLVRRAEGQFGPVEHALLVRFLERRGWDVGHPEVRSRAIAAAGVLAAAMGYINSEDIPGLPSSISLDPDKVSDVVDSLRGLLVDMGRSAPTADTVAHGISADDAKQAAETSNIGRVRGKLDQADELLSRLSRGTDAEAGE
;
A
#
# COMPACT_ATOMS: atom_id res chain seq x y z
N MET A 1 -29.30 -27.36 0.38
CA MET A 1 -28.24 -27.74 1.37
C MET A 1 -27.27 -28.68 0.65
N VAL A 2 -25.96 -28.43 0.69
CA VAL A 2 -24.98 -29.23 -0.08
C VAL A 2 -24.74 -30.58 0.58
N ASP A 3 -24.99 -31.69 -0.12
CA ASP A 3 -24.78 -33.05 0.40
C ASP A 3 -23.28 -33.41 0.43
N GLU A 4 -22.72 -33.48 1.64
CA GLU A 4 -21.30 -33.77 1.90
C GLU A 4 -20.84 -35.12 1.32
N ASN A 5 -21.69 -36.15 1.41
CA ASN A 5 -21.40 -37.47 0.85
C ASN A 5 -21.30 -37.42 -0.68
N LEU A 6 -22.22 -36.71 -1.34
CA LEU A 6 -22.24 -36.54 -2.79
C LEU A 6 -20.99 -35.78 -3.27
N LEU A 7 -20.60 -34.72 -2.55
CA LEU A 7 -19.42 -33.94 -2.89
C LEU A 7 -18.12 -34.74 -2.73
N SER A 8 -18.03 -35.59 -1.69
CA SER A 8 -16.91 -36.50 -1.49
C SER A 8 -16.80 -37.55 -2.61
N GLU A 9 -17.93 -38.09 -3.06
CA GLU A 9 -18.02 -39.04 -4.17
C GLU A 9 -17.52 -38.40 -5.48
N LEU A 10 -18.00 -37.19 -5.78
CA LEU A 10 -17.60 -36.42 -6.97
C LEU A 10 -16.09 -36.11 -7.00
N TYR A 11 -15.45 -35.86 -5.86
CA TYR A 11 -14.00 -35.62 -5.80
C TYR A 11 -13.17 -36.88 -6.08
N SER A 12 -13.58 -38.03 -5.55
CA SER A 12 -12.85 -39.29 -5.71
C SER A 12 -13.16 -40.04 -7.01
N ALA A 13 -14.31 -39.74 -7.64
CA ALA A 13 -14.79 -40.46 -8.83
C ALA A 13 -13.82 -40.36 -10.03
N ARG A 14 -13.70 -41.49 -10.74
CA ARG A 14 -12.92 -41.62 -11.98
C ARG A 14 -13.70 -41.04 -13.17
N LEU A 15 -13.01 -40.82 -14.30
CA LEU A 15 -13.63 -40.21 -15.49
C LEU A 15 -14.85 -40.98 -16.01
N ASP A 16 -14.82 -42.31 -15.95
CA ASP A 16 -15.92 -43.14 -16.45
C ASP A 16 -17.15 -43.04 -15.53
N GLU A 17 -16.94 -43.06 -14.21
CA GLU A 17 -17.99 -42.83 -13.20
C GLU A 17 -18.59 -41.41 -13.31
N LEU A 18 -17.75 -40.38 -13.52
CA LEU A 18 -18.23 -39.01 -13.75
C LEU A 18 -19.07 -38.91 -15.03
N ARG A 19 -18.75 -39.68 -16.07
CA ARG A 19 -19.54 -39.71 -17.32
C ARG A 19 -20.86 -40.44 -17.13
N GLU A 20 -20.89 -41.53 -16.37
CA GLU A 20 -22.13 -42.23 -16.02
C GLU A 20 -23.05 -41.33 -15.18
N MET A 21 -22.51 -40.63 -14.19
CA MET A 21 -23.25 -39.63 -13.41
C MET A 21 -23.75 -38.47 -14.27
N ALA A 22 -22.93 -37.97 -15.21
CA ALA A 22 -23.36 -36.94 -16.15
C ALA A 22 -24.50 -37.42 -17.07
N ILE A 23 -24.46 -38.68 -17.53
CA ILE A 23 -25.55 -39.27 -18.33
C ILE A 23 -26.83 -39.40 -17.49
N ALA A 24 -26.71 -39.83 -16.23
CA ALA A 24 -27.84 -39.97 -15.33
C ALA A 24 -28.54 -38.63 -15.02
N GLN A 25 -27.79 -37.53 -15.05
CA GLN A 25 -28.26 -36.17 -14.76
C GLN A 25 -28.52 -35.32 -16.03
N ASP A 26 -28.43 -35.91 -17.23
CA ASP A 26 -28.58 -35.24 -18.54
C ASP A 26 -27.60 -34.07 -18.77
N ILE A 27 -26.36 -34.22 -18.29
CA ILE A 27 -25.29 -33.21 -18.35
C ILE A 27 -24.31 -33.53 -19.48
N SER A 28 -23.83 -32.49 -20.17
CA SER A 28 -22.85 -32.64 -21.24
C SER A 28 -21.55 -33.30 -20.77
N LYS A 29 -21.13 -34.37 -21.46
CA LYS A 29 -19.88 -35.12 -21.22
C LYS A 29 -18.60 -34.45 -21.79
N ALA A 30 -18.70 -33.22 -22.28
CA ALA A 30 -17.60 -32.54 -22.94
C ALA A 30 -16.58 -31.97 -21.95
N GLY A 31 -15.29 -32.25 -22.15
CA GLY A 31 -14.19 -31.66 -21.38
C GLY A 31 -13.28 -32.68 -20.72
N ASN A 32 -12.27 -32.18 -20.03
CA ASN A 32 -11.35 -32.95 -19.20
C ASN A 32 -12.04 -33.39 -17.88
N VAL A 33 -11.47 -34.36 -17.16
CA VAL A 33 -11.98 -34.93 -15.90
C VAL A 33 -12.40 -33.83 -14.91
N GLU A 34 -11.57 -32.80 -14.77
CA GLU A 34 -11.80 -31.70 -13.83
C GLU A 34 -12.91 -30.75 -14.28
N GLN A 35 -13.08 -30.55 -15.58
CA GLN A 35 -14.18 -29.73 -16.11
C GLN A 35 -15.52 -30.45 -15.95
N LEU A 36 -15.54 -31.77 -16.20
CA LEU A 36 -16.72 -32.58 -15.98
C LEU A 36 -17.09 -32.60 -14.49
N ARG A 37 -16.09 -32.72 -13.61
CA ARG A 37 -16.28 -32.62 -12.16
C ARG A 37 -16.79 -31.26 -11.72
N ALA A 38 -16.18 -30.17 -12.17
CA ALA A 38 -16.63 -28.81 -11.84
C ALA A 38 -18.09 -28.59 -12.28
N ARG A 39 -18.46 -29.08 -13.47
CA ARG A 39 -19.84 -29.00 -13.98
C ARG A 39 -20.83 -29.85 -13.17
N LEU A 40 -20.41 -31.04 -12.72
CA LEU A 40 -21.23 -31.88 -11.85
C LEU A 40 -21.40 -31.26 -10.46
N ILE A 41 -20.36 -30.66 -9.90
CA ILE A 41 -20.44 -29.94 -8.63
C ILE A 41 -21.38 -28.74 -8.75
N ASP A 42 -21.24 -27.96 -9.83
CA ASP A 42 -22.11 -26.81 -10.13
C ASP A 42 -23.58 -27.23 -10.24
N GLN A 43 -23.89 -28.22 -11.08
CA GLN A 43 -25.28 -28.56 -11.42
C GLN A 43 -25.95 -29.51 -10.42
N VAL A 44 -25.19 -30.33 -9.70
CA VAL A 44 -25.75 -31.34 -8.77
C VAL A 44 -25.58 -30.91 -7.31
N ALA A 45 -24.40 -30.40 -6.94
CA ALA A 45 -24.12 -30.01 -5.55
C ALA A 45 -24.48 -28.54 -5.24
N LEU A 46 -24.45 -27.65 -6.24
CA LEU A 46 -24.71 -26.22 -6.10
C LEU A 46 -25.93 -25.75 -6.93
N SER A 47 -26.90 -26.62 -7.19
CA SER A 47 -28.09 -26.33 -8.00
C SER A 47 -28.94 -25.14 -7.52
N GLU A 48 -28.83 -24.78 -6.23
CA GLU A 48 -29.53 -23.66 -5.60
C GLU A 48 -28.78 -22.31 -5.74
N ILE A 49 -27.52 -22.31 -6.19
CA ILE A 49 -26.64 -21.13 -6.21
C ILE A 49 -26.37 -20.74 -7.66
N ASP A 50 -26.72 -19.51 -8.03
CA ASP A 50 -26.37 -18.97 -9.34
C ASP A 50 -24.89 -18.59 -9.40
N LEU A 51 -24.11 -19.32 -10.22
CA LEU A 51 -22.70 -19.03 -10.51
C LEU A 51 -22.51 -18.34 -11.86
N SER A 52 -23.55 -17.69 -12.39
CA SER A 52 -23.46 -16.81 -13.56
C SER A 52 -22.45 -15.68 -13.35
N TRP A 53 -21.90 -15.15 -14.45
CA TRP A 53 -20.93 -14.05 -14.40
C TRP A 53 -21.45 -12.83 -13.63
N ASP A 54 -22.73 -12.49 -13.80
CA ASP A 54 -23.35 -11.33 -13.15
C ASP A 54 -23.50 -11.57 -11.64
N SER A 55 -23.91 -12.79 -11.24
CA SER A 55 -23.97 -13.19 -9.82
C SER A 55 -22.60 -13.23 -9.15
N LEU A 56 -21.56 -13.68 -9.87
CA LEU A 56 -20.18 -13.70 -9.36
C LEU A 56 -19.66 -12.28 -9.05
N GLN A 57 -20.08 -11.26 -9.79
CA GLN A 57 -19.67 -9.87 -9.55
C GLN A 57 -20.23 -9.30 -8.25
N GLU A 58 -21.47 -9.66 -7.91
CA GLU A 58 -22.18 -9.20 -6.71
C GLU A 58 -21.86 -10.02 -5.44
N MET A 59 -21.22 -11.18 -5.60
CA MET A 59 -20.92 -12.08 -4.49
C MET A 59 -19.86 -11.51 -3.52
N PRO A 60 -20.12 -11.54 -2.19
CA PRO A 60 -19.16 -11.03 -1.21
C PRO A 60 -17.92 -11.93 -1.09
N ASN A 61 -16.80 -11.35 -0.63
CA ASN A 61 -15.50 -12.02 -0.55
C ASN A 61 -15.50 -13.33 0.28
N LYS A 62 -16.33 -13.39 1.33
CA LYS A 62 -16.50 -14.59 2.16
C LYS A 62 -17.09 -15.74 1.34
N ASN A 63 -18.20 -15.48 0.66
CA ASN A 63 -18.91 -16.47 -0.15
C ASN A 63 -18.06 -16.97 -1.33
N LEU A 64 -17.29 -16.09 -1.98
CA LEU A 64 -16.34 -16.49 -3.03
C LEU A 64 -15.27 -17.46 -2.49
N GLY A 65 -14.79 -17.24 -1.25
CA GLY A 65 -13.86 -18.15 -0.58
C GLY A 65 -14.49 -19.50 -0.25
N GLU A 66 -15.75 -19.51 0.18
CA GLU A 66 -16.53 -20.74 0.43
C GLU A 66 -16.75 -21.52 -0.87
N MET A 67 -17.18 -20.87 -1.95
CA MET A 67 -17.35 -21.49 -3.28
C MET A 67 -16.05 -22.11 -3.79
N LEU A 68 -14.93 -21.38 -3.74
CA LEU A 68 -13.62 -21.92 -4.10
C LEU A 68 -13.24 -23.14 -3.24
N GLY A 69 -13.67 -23.15 -1.97
CA GLY A 69 -13.55 -24.30 -1.07
C GLY A 69 -14.35 -25.52 -1.54
N VAL A 70 -15.61 -25.32 -1.96
CA VAL A 70 -16.48 -26.36 -2.53
C VAL A 70 -15.93 -26.93 -3.84
N PHE A 71 -15.23 -26.13 -4.65
CA PHE A 71 -14.54 -26.66 -5.83
C PHE A 71 -13.20 -27.31 -5.49
N GLY A 72 -12.73 -27.23 -4.25
CA GLY A 72 -11.44 -27.78 -3.82
C GLY A 72 -10.25 -27.04 -4.42
N VAL A 73 -10.39 -25.74 -4.64
CA VAL A 73 -9.43 -24.83 -5.30
C VAL A 73 -8.86 -23.82 -4.27
N LYS A 74 -7.80 -23.07 -4.61
CA LYS A 74 -7.15 -22.10 -3.71
C LYS A 74 -8.12 -20.99 -3.28
N ARG A 75 -8.34 -20.84 -1.96
CA ARG A 75 -9.28 -19.88 -1.34
C ARG A 75 -8.69 -18.48 -1.07
N SER A 76 -7.36 -18.33 -1.11
CA SER A 76 -6.68 -17.07 -0.76
C SER A 76 -6.57 -16.13 -1.96
N GLY A 77 -6.43 -14.83 -1.70
CA GLY A 77 -6.30 -13.78 -2.72
C GLY A 77 -7.31 -12.64 -2.53
N SER A 78 -7.16 -11.60 -3.34
CA SER A 78 -8.11 -10.47 -3.39
C SER A 78 -9.48 -10.91 -3.89
N ILE A 79 -10.53 -10.11 -3.66
CA ILE A 79 -11.88 -10.40 -4.17
C ILE A 79 -11.88 -10.61 -5.69
N LYS A 80 -11.10 -9.80 -6.42
CA LYS A 80 -10.92 -9.88 -7.86
C LYS A 80 -10.26 -11.19 -8.29
N GLU A 81 -9.16 -11.57 -7.64
CA GLU A 81 -8.44 -12.83 -7.90
C GLU A 81 -9.32 -14.05 -7.63
N LYS A 82 -10.14 -14.02 -6.59
CA LYS A 82 -11.08 -15.12 -6.29
C LYS A 82 -12.15 -15.25 -7.39
N ARG A 83 -12.72 -14.14 -7.87
CA ARG A 83 -13.67 -14.14 -8.99
C ARG A 83 -13.06 -14.67 -10.27
N GLN A 84 -11.89 -14.14 -10.66
CA GLN A 84 -11.15 -14.60 -11.84
C GLN A 84 -10.88 -16.10 -11.78
N ARG A 85 -10.38 -16.60 -10.64
CA ARG A 85 -10.09 -18.02 -10.44
C ARG A 85 -11.31 -18.92 -10.52
N LEU A 86 -12.42 -18.50 -9.90
CA LEU A 86 -13.67 -19.26 -9.93
C LEU A 86 -14.23 -19.33 -11.35
N TRP A 87 -14.25 -18.18 -12.05
CA TRP A 87 -14.69 -18.11 -13.44
C TRP A 87 -13.83 -18.96 -14.38
N LEU A 88 -12.50 -18.91 -14.24
CA LEU A 88 -11.57 -19.75 -15.00
C LEU A 88 -11.80 -21.25 -14.74
N HIS A 89 -12.05 -21.62 -13.48
CA HIS A 89 -12.27 -23.01 -13.10
C HIS A 89 -13.58 -23.59 -13.68
N LEU A 90 -14.63 -22.77 -13.76
CA LEU A 90 -15.94 -23.18 -14.30
C LEU A 90 -15.92 -23.28 -15.83
N ASN A 91 -15.26 -22.34 -16.51
CA ASN A 91 -15.43 -22.15 -17.95
C ASN A 91 -14.26 -22.65 -18.81
N HIS A 92 -13.05 -22.77 -18.26
CA HIS A 92 -11.84 -23.04 -19.04
C HIS A 92 -11.08 -24.29 -18.57
N ASP A 93 -10.20 -24.80 -19.45
CA ASP A 93 -9.28 -25.89 -19.12
C ASP A 93 -7.87 -25.31 -19.01
N PRO A 94 -7.14 -25.53 -17.91
CA PRO A 94 -5.76 -25.06 -17.78
C PRO A 94 -4.83 -25.60 -18.89
N LYS A 95 -5.16 -26.71 -19.55
CA LYS A 95 -4.38 -27.22 -20.69
C LYS A 95 -4.68 -26.52 -22.02
N LYS A 96 -5.86 -25.91 -22.16
CA LYS A 96 -6.28 -25.24 -23.40
C LYS A 96 -6.07 -23.73 -23.35
N LEU A 97 -6.21 -23.15 -22.16
CA LEU A 97 -6.06 -21.72 -21.91
C LEU A 97 -4.79 -21.50 -21.07
N ASN A 98 -3.64 -21.43 -21.73
CA ASN A 98 -2.34 -21.14 -21.13
C ASN A 98 -1.64 -19.99 -21.88
N PRO A 99 -0.57 -19.40 -21.33
CA PRO A 99 0.11 -18.27 -21.97
C PRO A 99 0.61 -18.58 -23.39
N GLU A 100 0.99 -19.84 -23.66
CA GLU A 100 1.46 -20.29 -24.97
C GLU A 100 0.34 -20.36 -26.02
N THR A 101 -0.82 -20.94 -25.69
CA THR A 101 -1.96 -21.08 -26.62
C THR A 101 -2.66 -19.77 -26.91
N ILE A 102 -2.53 -18.79 -26.00
CA ILE A 102 -3.16 -17.47 -26.14
C ILE A 102 -2.34 -16.55 -27.04
N ALA A 103 -1.08 -16.89 -27.34
CA ALA A 103 -0.26 -16.14 -28.30
C ALA A 103 -0.92 -16.13 -29.70
N ASP A 104 -1.52 -17.26 -30.07
CA ASP A 104 -2.21 -17.46 -31.34
C ASP A 104 -3.66 -16.94 -31.34
N ALA A 105 -4.20 -16.53 -30.19
CA ALA A 105 -5.58 -16.05 -30.08
C ALA A 105 -5.81 -14.78 -30.92
N THR A 106 -7.04 -14.61 -31.41
CA THR A 106 -7.39 -13.38 -32.13
C THR A 106 -7.55 -12.21 -31.16
N ARG A 107 -7.48 -10.98 -31.68
CA ARG A 107 -7.73 -9.79 -30.86
C ARG A 107 -9.13 -9.84 -30.21
N ASP A 108 -10.15 -10.30 -30.92
CA ASP A 108 -11.52 -10.36 -30.40
C ASP A 108 -11.64 -11.38 -29.25
N GLN A 109 -10.98 -12.53 -29.37
CA GLN A 109 -10.89 -13.52 -28.29
C GLN A 109 -10.19 -12.94 -27.04
N LEU A 110 -9.11 -12.20 -27.22
CA LEU A 110 -8.43 -11.49 -26.12
C LEU A 110 -9.33 -10.41 -25.50
N HIS A 111 -10.14 -9.72 -26.30
CA HIS A 111 -11.11 -8.74 -25.80
C HIS A 111 -12.21 -9.38 -24.94
N GLU A 112 -12.67 -10.58 -25.30
CA GLU A 112 -13.65 -11.35 -24.52
C GLU A 112 -13.03 -11.84 -23.21
N LEU A 113 -11.81 -12.36 -23.25
CA LEU A 113 -11.06 -12.76 -22.04
C LEU A 113 -10.81 -11.58 -21.11
N CYS A 114 -10.42 -10.41 -21.63
CA CYS A 114 -10.28 -9.20 -20.81
C CYS A 114 -11.61 -8.77 -20.18
N LYS A 115 -12.74 -8.94 -20.87
CA LYS A 115 -14.07 -8.63 -20.31
C LYS A 115 -14.38 -9.55 -19.12
N ALA A 116 -14.13 -10.85 -19.27
CA ALA A 116 -14.42 -11.84 -18.25
C ALA A 116 -13.36 -11.95 -17.14
N LEU A 117 -12.19 -11.34 -17.31
CA LEU A 117 -11.15 -11.25 -16.28
C LEU A 117 -11.10 -9.88 -15.60
N GLU A 118 -12.08 -8.99 -15.83
CA GLU A 118 -12.10 -7.63 -15.27
C GLU A 118 -10.81 -6.84 -15.58
N LEU A 119 -10.33 -6.95 -16.83
CA LEU A 119 -9.12 -6.28 -17.32
C LEU A 119 -9.46 -5.13 -18.29
N PRO A 120 -8.60 -4.10 -18.39
CA PRO A 120 -8.81 -3.03 -19.37
C PRO A 120 -8.80 -3.57 -20.81
N ARG A 121 -9.85 -3.22 -21.57
CA ARG A 121 -10.11 -3.71 -22.94
C ARG A 121 -9.47 -2.84 -24.04
N SER A 122 -8.80 -1.76 -23.67
CA SER A 122 -8.09 -0.86 -24.58
C SER A 122 -6.66 -1.35 -24.83
N GLY A 123 -6.18 -1.19 -26.06
CA GLY A 123 -4.79 -1.46 -26.42
C GLY A 123 -4.60 -2.27 -27.70
N SER A 124 -3.34 -2.54 -28.04
CA SER A 124 -2.92 -3.42 -29.13
C SER A 124 -3.15 -4.91 -28.77
N LYS A 125 -3.13 -5.81 -29.77
CA LYS A 125 -3.23 -7.26 -29.54
C LYS A 125 -2.18 -7.74 -28.51
N GLN A 126 -0.95 -7.24 -28.61
CA GLN A 126 0.15 -7.57 -27.70
C GLN A 126 -0.09 -7.09 -26.27
N GLN A 127 -0.66 -5.89 -26.10
CA GLN A 127 -1.00 -5.36 -24.76
C GLN A 127 -2.11 -6.16 -24.09
N LEU A 128 -3.13 -6.58 -24.85
CA LEU A 128 -4.20 -7.43 -24.33
C LEU A 128 -3.69 -8.84 -24.01
N PHE A 129 -2.84 -9.40 -24.89
CA PHE A 129 -2.15 -10.66 -24.67
C PHE A 129 -1.34 -10.63 -23.37
N ALA A 130 -0.47 -9.63 -23.19
CA ALA A 130 0.40 -9.52 -22.01
C ALA A 130 -0.40 -9.48 -20.69
N ARG A 131 -1.52 -8.76 -20.66
CA ARG A 131 -2.39 -8.69 -19.48
C ARG A 131 -3.07 -10.04 -19.19
N VAL A 132 -3.63 -10.68 -20.20
CA VAL A 132 -4.29 -11.98 -20.05
C VAL A 132 -3.29 -13.06 -19.65
N ALA A 133 -2.11 -13.07 -20.29
CA ALA A 133 -1.00 -13.97 -19.94
C ALA A 133 -0.55 -13.75 -18.49
N GLY A 134 -0.39 -12.50 -18.06
CA GLY A 134 -0.03 -12.15 -16.68
C GLY A 134 -1.03 -12.69 -15.66
N VAL A 135 -2.34 -12.55 -15.90
CA VAL A 135 -3.37 -13.11 -15.01
C VAL A 135 -3.34 -14.64 -14.97
N LEU A 136 -3.10 -15.29 -16.11
CA LEU A 136 -3.03 -16.75 -16.16
C LEU A 136 -1.79 -17.30 -15.47
N SER A 137 -0.64 -16.63 -15.60
CA SER A 137 0.58 -16.95 -14.86
C SER A 137 0.40 -16.72 -13.36
N ALA A 138 -0.23 -15.61 -12.95
CA ALA A 138 -0.54 -15.34 -11.53
C ALA A 138 -1.50 -16.36 -10.91
N HIS A 139 -2.30 -17.03 -11.74
CA HIS A 139 -3.21 -18.09 -11.32
C HIS A 139 -2.72 -19.49 -11.66
N GLU A 140 -1.48 -19.65 -12.10
CA GLU A 140 -0.94 -20.96 -12.47
C GLU A 140 -0.96 -21.93 -11.28
N GLY A 141 -1.45 -23.15 -11.51
CA GLY A 141 -1.65 -24.15 -10.46
C GLY A 141 -2.75 -23.81 -9.43
N GLY A 142 -3.35 -22.62 -9.52
CA GLY A 142 -4.37 -22.11 -8.61
C GLY A 142 -5.80 -22.46 -8.99
N TRP A 143 -6.07 -22.98 -10.20
CA TRP A 143 -7.39 -23.39 -10.70
C TRP A 143 -7.27 -24.64 -11.59
N GLY A 144 -8.41 -25.27 -11.91
CA GLY A 144 -8.46 -26.39 -12.85
C GLY A 144 -7.96 -27.74 -12.30
N LYS A 145 -7.51 -27.80 -11.04
CA LYS A 145 -7.18 -29.04 -10.32
C LYS A 145 -7.75 -29.02 -8.89
N VAL A 146 -8.60 -30.00 -8.57
CA VAL A 146 -9.02 -30.23 -7.18
C VAL A 146 -7.84 -30.71 -6.33
N LYS A 147 -7.67 -30.15 -5.12
CA LYS A 147 -6.63 -30.51 -4.14
C LYS A 147 -6.54 -32.02 -3.91
N LYS A 148 -5.30 -32.55 -3.84
CA LYS A 148 -5.01 -33.98 -3.64
C LYS A 148 -5.58 -34.54 -2.33
N SER A 149 -5.67 -33.73 -1.27
CA SER A 149 -6.22 -34.12 0.03
C SER A 149 -7.72 -34.47 -0.03
N LEU A 150 -8.49 -33.70 -0.79
CA LEU A 150 -9.93 -33.92 -1.00
C LEU A 150 -10.20 -35.17 -1.84
N ARG A 151 -9.33 -35.48 -2.82
CA ARG A 151 -9.43 -36.72 -3.61
C ARG A 151 -9.12 -37.99 -2.81
N ARG A 152 -8.29 -37.88 -1.77
CA ARG A 152 -7.87 -39.01 -0.92
C ARG A 152 -8.77 -39.18 0.31
N GLY A 153 -9.82 -38.36 0.46
CA GLY A 153 -10.76 -38.43 1.59
C GLY A 153 -10.15 -38.06 2.95
N LYS A 154 -8.98 -37.41 3.00
CA LYS A 154 -8.31 -37.03 4.25
C LYS A 154 -8.87 -35.74 4.90
N THR A 155 -9.70 -34.97 4.19
CA THR A 155 -10.25 -33.68 4.65
C THR A 155 -11.73 -33.56 4.27
N ALA A 156 -12.58 -33.16 5.21
CA ALA A 156 -14.01 -32.95 4.97
C ALA A 156 -14.26 -31.80 3.96
N PRO A 157 -15.27 -31.91 3.07
CA PRO A 157 -15.64 -30.86 2.14
C PRO A 157 -16.14 -29.59 2.85
N VAL A 158 -15.90 -28.43 2.24
CA VAL A 158 -16.40 -27.14 2.73
C VAL A 158 -17.86 -26.98 2.31
N ILE A 159 -18.75 -26.65 3.25
CA ILE A 159 -20.18 -26.42 3.00
C ILE A 159 -20.45 -24.91 3.04
N PRO A 160 -21.16 -24.33 2.05
CA PRO A 160 -21.51 -22.91 2.06
C PRO A 160 -22.61 -22.60 3.09
N SER A 161 -22.47 -21.47 3.79
CA SER A 161 -23.46 -21.01 4.77
C SER A 161 -24.50 -20.10 4.09
N THR A 162 -25.76 -20.55 4.00
CA THR A 162 -26.84 -19.77 3.37
C THR A 162 -27.30 -18.61 4.27
N PRO A 163 -27.45 -17.36 3.76
CA PRO A 163 -28.14 -16.29 4.47
C PRO A 163 -29.65 -16.35 4.22
N VAL A 164 -30.45 -16.34 5.28
CA VAL A 164 -31.93 -16.29 5.21
C VAL A 164 -32.38 -14.85 4.89
N PRO A 165 -33.32 -14.62 3.95
CA PRO A 165 -33.83 -13.28 3.65
C PRO A 165 -34.83 -12.82 4.74
N VAL A 166 -34.63 -11.61 5.24
CA VAL A 166 -35.47 -10.98 6.28
C VAL A 166 -36.53 -10.10 5.61
N ASN A 167 -37.80 -10.29 5.94
CA ASN A 167 -38.86 -9.30 5.71
C ASN A 167 -39.54 -8.95 7.04
N PRO A 168 -40.10 -7.72 7.18
CA PRO A 168 -40.04 -6.95 8.42
C PRO A 168 -41.41 -6.79 9.10
N ILE A 169 -41.51 -7.01 10.42
CA ILE A 169 -42.63 -6.51 11.24
C ILE A 169 -42.16 -6.10 12.65
N SER A 170 -42.15 -4.79 12.87
CA SER A 170 -42.56 -3.98 14.04
C SER A 170 -42.36 -4.42 15.50
N THR A 171 -41.48 -3.65 16.17
CA THR A 171 -41.65 -2.94 17.48
C THR A 171 -41.52 -3.73 18.80
N PRO A 172 -41.32 -3.08 19.97
CA PRO A 172 -40.04 -2.51 20.44
C PRO A 172 -39.74 -2.83 21.92
N VAL A 173 -38.49 -3.09 22.32
CA VAL A 173 -38.10 -3.01 23.75
C VAL A 173 -36.69 -2.41 23.89
N ALA A 174 -36.59 -1.43 24.78
CA ALA A 174 -35.41 -0.65 25.12
C ALA A 174 -34.47 -1.39 26.12
N PRO A 175 -33.40 -0.76 26.62
CA PRO A 175 -32.02 -1.07 26.27
C PRO A 175 -31.29 -1.85 27.37
N THR A 176 -30.40 -2.77 26.99
CA THR A 176 -29.45 -3.36 27.93
C THR A 176 -28.04 -3.35 27.33
N PHE A 177 -27.14 -2.83 28.15
CA PHE A 177 -25.70 -2.64 27.98
C PHE A 177 -24.98 -3.88 27.43
N VAL A 178 -24.14 -3.70 26.41
CA VAL A 178 -23.15 -4.69 25.93
C VAL A 178 -21.73 -4.18 26.25
N PRO A 179 -20.86 -4.98 26.88
CA PRO A 179 -19.43 -4.73 26.91
C PRO A 179 -18.78 -5.12 25.56
N SER A 180 -17.66 -4.48 25.28
CA SER A 180 -16.83 -4.54 24.07
C SER A 180 -16.33 -5.94 23.70
N VAL A 181 -16.51 -6.31 22.43
CA VAL A 181 -15.92 -7.46 21.75
C VAL A 181 -14.55 -7.05 21.21
N GLN A 182 -13.47 -7.31 21.96
CA GLN A 182 -12.09 -7.20 21.46
C GLN A 182 -11.18 -8.37 21.88
N ASP A 183 -11.65 -9.31 22.70
CA ASP A 183 -10.81 -10.40 23.22
C ASP A 183 -10.95 -11.76 22.50
N ASP A 184 -11.90 -11.91 21.56
CA ASP A 184 -12.16 -13.21 20.91
C ASP A 184 -11.26 -13.50 19.68
N GLU A 185 -10.71 -12.47 19.01
CA GLU A 185 -9.87 -12.68 17.81
C GLU A 185 -8.48 -13.27 18.14
N ALA A 186 -7.94 -12.97 19.31
CA ALA A 186 -6.63 -13.48 19.74
C ALA A 186 -6.68 -14.97 20.13
N ALA A 187 -7.81 -15.41 20.71
CA ALA A 187 -8.02 -16.81 21.07
C ALA A 187 -8.25 -17.69 19.83
N GLU A 188 -8.93 -17.15 18.82
CA GLU A 188 -9.18 -17.85 17.55
C GLU A 188 -7.89 -18.00 16.71
N LEU A 189 -7.01 -16.98 16.72
CA LEU A 189 -5.70 -17.03 16.08
C LEU A 189 -4.76 -18.05 16.78
N ALA A 190 -4.78 -18.10 18.11
CA ALA A 190 -3.98 -19.05 18.88
C ALA A 190 -4.41 -20.51 18.64
N ALA A 191 -5.72 -20.76 18.52
CA ALA A 191 -6.26 -22.08 18.19
C ALA A 191 -5.88 -22.52 16.76
N MET A 192 -5.83 -21.59 15.80
CA MET A 192 -5.45 -21.86 14.41
C MET A 192 -3.94 -22.18 14.26
N ILE A 193 -3.09 -21.51 15.04
CA ILE A 193 -1.64 -21.78 15.05
C ILE A 193 -1.36 -23.15 15.70
N GLN A 194 -2.02 -23.47 16.81
CA GLN A 194 -1.83 -24.76 17.48
C GLN A 194 -2.32 -25.94 16.62
N ALA A 195 -3.45 -25.79 15.93
CA ALA A 195 -3.95 -26.79 14.99
C ALA A 195 -3.02 -27.00 13.76
N SER A 196 -2.21 -26.00 13.42
CA SER A 196 -1.21 -26.10 12.33
C SER A 196 0.09 -26.76 12.79
N ILE A 197 0.42 -26.67 14.09
CA ILE A 197 1.57 -27.34 14.70
C ILE A 197 1.26 -28.83 14.93
N ASP A 198 0.04 -29.14 15.39
CA ASP A 198 -0.38 -30.53 15.67
C ASP A 198 -0.66 -31.35 14.39
N ALA A 199 -0.73 -30.70 13.23
CA ALA A 199 -0.92 -31.35 11.92
C ALA A 199 0.39 -31.77 11.24
N VAL A 200 1.54 -31.53 11.87
CA VAL A 200 2.85 -31.99 11.40
C VAL A 200 3.09 -33.39 11.94
N ASP A 201 3.02 -34.39 11.05
CA ASP A 201 3.25 -35.81 11.38
C ASP A 201 4.76 -36.05 11.55
N VAL A 202 5.20 -36.22 12.80
CA VAL A 202 6.63 -36.30 13.17
C VAL A 202 7.27 -37.60 12.68
N ASP A 203 6.48 -38.64 12.39
CA ASP A 203 6.97 -39.92 11.90
C ASP A 203 7.41 -39.85 10.41
N GLU A 204 6.88 -38.90 9.62
CA GLU A 204 7.26 -38.69 8.20
C GLU A 204 8.60 -37.94 8.04
N LEU A 205 9.12 -37.33 9.12
CA LEU A 205 10.41 -36.62 9.15
C LEU A 205 11.60 -37.51 9.58
N THR A 206 11.33 -38.66 10.18
CA THR A 206 12.35 -39.66 10.55
C THR A 206 12.82 -40.52 9.38
N ASP A 207 11.95 -40.78 8.39
CA ASP A 207 12.30 -41.58 7.19
C ASP A 207 13.13 -40.79 6.15
N VAL A 208 13.31 -39.48 6.34
CA VAL A 208 14.11 -38.60 5.46
C VAL A 208 15.52 -38.36 6.02
N LEU A 209 15.79 -38.80 7.26
CA LEU A 209 17.08 -38.62 7.94
C LEU A 209 17.89 -39.92 8.15
N GLU A 210 17.44 -41.05 7.60
CA GLU A 210 18.32 -42.23 7.48
C GLU A 210 19.21 -42.08 6.24
N GLU A 211 20.49 -41.77 6.51
CA GLU A 211 21.57 -41.84 5.54
C GLU A 211 21.66 -43.24 4.93
N PRO A 212 21.69 -43.40 3.59
CA PRO A 212 22.16 -44.64 3.01
C PRO A 212 23.69 -44.71 3.14
N ASP A 213 24.16 -45.71 3.88
CA ASP A 213 25.56 -46.18 3.88
C ASP A 213 26.01 -46.46 2.43
N GLU A 214 26.87 -45.61 1.86
CA GLU A 214 27.62 -45.94 0.64
C GLU A 214 28.87 -46.76 1.02
N PRO A 215 29.01 -48.00 0.53
CA PRO A 215 30.24 -48.76 0.71
C PRO A 215 31.35 -48.23 -0.21
N ALA A 216 32.58 -48.23 0.33
CA ALA A 216 33.81 -47.82 -0.34
C ALA A 216 34.02 -48.53 -1.70
N PRO A 217 34.55 -47.84 -2.73
CA PRO A 217 34.86 -48.51 -3.98
C PRO A 217 36.20 -49.26 -3.89
N GLU A 218 36.12 -50.57 -4.10
CA GLU A 218 37.25 -51.46 -4.36
C GLU A 218 37.85 -51.22 -5.76
N GLU A 219 39.15 -51.44 -5.84
CA GLU A 219 39.98 -51.44 -7.05
C GLU A 219 39.59 -52.57 -8.01
N TYR A 220 39.27 -52.27 -9.28
CA TYR A 220 39.45 -53.23 -10.37
C TYR A 220 39.95 -52.55 -11.65
N GLU A 221 41.05 -53.08 -12.16
CA GLU A 221 41.66 -52.79 -13.45
C GLU A 221 40.68 -53.00 -14.63
N GLY A 222 40.74 -52.11 -15.62
CA GLY A 222 39.99 -52.26 -16.86
C GLY A 222 40.32 -51.18 -17.89
N ILE A 223 41.31 -51.46 -18.72
CA ILE A 223 41.75 -50.67 -19.88
C ILE A 223 40.61 -50.50 -20.89
N VAL A 224 40.17 -49.27 -21.16
CA VAL A 224 39.67 -48.80 -22.48
C VAL A 224 39.99 -47.30 -22.60
N GLU A 225 40.80 -46.96 -23.61
CA GLU A 225 41.26 -45.61 -23.93
C GLU A 225 40.11 -44.67 -24.35
N PRO A 226 40.04 -43.42 -23.85
CA PRO A 226 39.26 -42.37 -24.51
C PRO A 226 40.10 -41.64 -25.57
N GLU A 227 39.47 -41.48 -26.73
CA GLU A 227 39.92 -40.78 -27.92
C GLU A 227 40.42 -39.36 -27.62
N ILE A 228 41.72 -39.14 -27.80
CA ILE A 228 42.38 -37.84 -27.70
C ILE A 228 41.95 -37.01 -28.91
N VAL A 229 41.00 -36.09 -28.72
CA VAL A 229 40.83 -34.96 -29.64
C VAL A 229 42.03 -34.04 -29.42
N VAL A 230 42.91 -34.02 -30.42
CA VAL A 230 44.13 -33.22 -30.48
C VAL A 230 43.77 -31.73 -30.34
N ALA A 231 43.87 -31.20 -29.13
CA ALA A 231 44.06 -29.79 -28.91
C ALA A 231 45.47 -29.43 -29.43
N THR A 232 45.52 -28.72 -30.54
CA THR A 232 46.75 -28.05 -30.98
C THR A 232 47.17 -27.07 -29.87
N PRO A 233 48.43 -27.11 -29.40
CA PRO A 233 48.90 -26.14 -28.43
C PRO A 233 49.06 -24.83 -29.18
N THR A 234 48.04 -23.97 -29.12
CA THR A 234 48.26 -22.55 -29.38
C THR A 234 49.12 -22.06 -28.24
N ASN A 235 50.35 -21.63 -28.59
CA ASN A 235 51.29 -21.04 -27.67
C ASN A 235 50.55 -20.05 -26.76
N LEU A 236 50.59 -20.30 -25.45
CA LEU A 236 50.35 -19.31 -24.42
C LEU A 236 51.45 -18.25 -24.54
N THR A 237 51.31 -17.34 -25.50
CA THR A 237 51.84 -16.00 -25.31
C THR A 237 51.01 -15.44 -24.17
N ILE A 238 51.62 -15.37 -22.98
CA ILE A 238 51.16 -14.45 -21.94
C ILE A 238 51.18 -13.09 -22.61
N ASP A 239 50.02 -12.67 -23.10
CA ASP A 239 49.80 -11.35 -23.66
C ASP A 239 50.07 -10.37 -22.52
N GLU A 240 51.19 -9.64 -22.61
CA GLU A 240 51.80 -8.86 -21.52
C GLU A 240 50.86 -7.76 -20.96
N GLY A 241 49.70 -7.52 -21.61
CA GLY A 241 48.63 -6.65 -21.13
C GLY A 241 47.50 -7.34 -20.34
N THR A 242 47.28 -8.65 -20.50
CA THR A 242 46.08 -9.32 -19.94
C THR A 242 46.08 -9.30 -18.40
N GLY A 243 47.25 -9.47 -17.76
CA GLY A 243 47.36 -9.38 -16.30
C GLY A 243 47.09 -7.98 -15.77
N SER A 244 47.56 -6.94 -16.48
CA SER A 244 47.28 -5.54 -16.13
C SER A 244 45.80 -5.21 -16.28
N ALA A 245 45.16 -5.72 -17.33
CA ALA A 245 43.74 -5.52 -17.60
C ALA A 245 42.85 -6.07 -16.47
N ILE A 246 43.23 -7.22 -15.90
CA ILE A 246 42.50 -7.83 -14.77
C ILE A 246 42.71 -7.02 -13.49
N ILE A 247 43.93 -6.56 -13.22
CA ILE A 247 44.20 -5.71 -12.05
C ILE A 247 43.41 -4.40 -12.13
N GLU A 248 43.30 -3.81 -13.32
CA GLU A 248 42.49 -2.61 -13.54
C GLU A 248 40.99 -2.89 -13.38
N LEU A 249 40.50 -4.03 -13.88
CA LEU A 249 39.13 -4.48 -13.67
C LEU A 249 38.83 -4.67 -12.18
N ASP A 250 39.71 -5.34 -11.43
CA ASP A 250 39.56 -5.57 -9.99
C ASP A 250 39.60 -4.25 -9.21
N ALA A 251 40.39 -3.26 -9.66
CA ALA A 251 40.40 -1.92 -9.07
C ALA A 251 39.09 -1.15 -9.28
N ARG A 252 38.34 -1.46 -10.35
CA ARG A 252 37.03 -0.86 -10.69
C ARG A 252 35.87 -1.82 -10.43
N ILE A 253 36.04 -2.81 -9.56
CA ILE A 253 35.01 -3.85 -9.34
C ILE A 253 33.69 -3.27 -8.81
N ALA A 254 33.74 -2.24 -7.96
CA ALA A 254 32.53 -1.62 -7.40
C ALA A 254 31.72 -0.87 -8.47
N GLU A 255 32.41 -0.21 -9.40
CA GLU A 255 31.78 0.44 -10.56
C GLU A 255 31.15 -0.62 -11.47
N LEU A 256 31.89 -1.69 -11.77
CA LEU A 256 31.38 -2.84 -12.53
C LEU A 256 30.12 -3.43 -11.88
N HIS A 257 30.14 -3.66 -10.56
CA HIS A 257 28.98 -4.18 -9.82
C HIS A 257 27.78 -3.24 -9.91
N SER A 258 28.00 -1.93 -9.89
CA SER A 258 26.91 -0.97 -10.08
C SER A 258 26.30 -1.07 -11.48
N HIS A 259 27.11 -1.11 -12.54
CA HIS A 259 26.61 -1.29 -13.91
C HIS A 259 25.91 -2.63 -14.10
N ILE A 260 26.42 -3.70 -13.47
CA ILE A 260 25.77 -5.02 -13.50
C ILE A 260 24.40 -4.96 -12.82
N ARG A 261 24.25 -4.26 -11.69
CA ARG A 261 22.94 -4.10 -11.03
C ARG A 261 21.96 -3.36 -11.93
N GLU A 262 22.38 -2.26 -12.55
CA GLU A 262 21.54 -1.50 -13.49
C GLU A 262 21.08 -2.38 -14.66
N PHE A 263 21.99 -3.15 -15.25
CA PHE A 263 21.67 -4.14 -16.28
C PHE A 263 20.63 -5.17 -15.81
N LEU A 264 20.80 -5.72 -14.60
CA LEU A 264 19.92 -6.74 -14.03
C LEU A 264 18.54 -6.22 -13.57
N LEU A 265 18.31 -4.90 -13.56
CA LEU A 265 16.98 -4.31 -13.36
C LEU A 265 16.08 -4.50 -14.58
N ILE A 266 16.67 -4.52 -15.79
CA ILE A 266 15.94 -4.53 -17.06
C ILE A 266 16.03 -5.90 -17.72
N SER A 267 17.24 -6.48 -17.75
CA SER A 267 17.58 -7.69 -18.48
C SER A 267 17.86 -8.87 -17.54
N ARG A 268 17.88 -10.07 -18.12
CA ARG A 268 18.21 -11.31 -17.40
C ARG A 268 19.58 -11.80 -17.82
N GLU A 269 20.29 -12.44 -16.90
CA GLU A 269 21.65 -12.95 -17.11
C GLU A 269 21.74 -14.08 -18.16
N HIS A 270 20.61 -14.64 -18.60
CA HIS A 270 20.55 -15.72 -19.60
C HIS A 270 20.29 -15.21 -21.04
N ASP A 271 19.99 -13.92 -21.23
CA ASP A 271 19.79 -13.36 -22.57
C ASP A 271 21.13 -13.00 -23.22
N ALA A 272 21.59 -13.86 -24.14
CA ALA A 272 22.89 -13.69 -24.80
C ALA A 272 23.00 -12.39 -25.61
N ASN A 273 21.90 -11.88 -26.17
CA ASN A 273 21.94 -10.64 -26.96
C ASN A 273 22.10 -9.42 -26.05
N ASP A 274 21.36 -9.39 -24.94
CA ASP A 274 21.46 -8.30 -23.98
C ASP A 274 22.81 -8.30 -23.26
N VAL A 275 23.31 -9.47 -22.87
CA VAL A 275 24.63 -9.62 -22.24
C VAL A 275 25.74 -9.16 -23.19
N THR A 276 25.64 -9.45 -24.50
CA THR A 276 26.66 -8.98 -25.46
C THR A 276 26.61 -7.47 -25.64
N ALA A 277 25.41 -6.88 -25.75
CA ALA A 277 25.25 -5.42 -25.81
C ALA A 277 25.79 -4.72 -24.56
N PHE A 278 25.53 -5.27 -23.37
CA PHE A 278 26.04 -4.75 -22.10
C PHE A 278 27.57 -4.80 -22.04
N VAL A 279 28.20 -5.92 -22.42
CA VAL A 279 29.66 -6.05 -22.44
C VAL A 279 30.30 -5.09 -23.46
N GLU A 280 29.65 -4.82 -24.59
CA GLU A 280 30.10 -3.81 -25.54
C GLU A 280 30.05 -2.40 -24.96
N ASP A 281 28.99 -2.06 -24.21
CA ASP A 281 28.83 -0.75 -23.55
C ASP A 281 29.86 -0.52 -22.44
N LEU A 282 30.17 -1.56 -21.65
CA LEU A 282 31.30 -1.51 -20.71
C LEU A 282 32.63 -1.20 -21.42
N GLY A 283 32.80 -1.67 -22.65
CA GLY A 283 33.94 -1.30 -23.49
C GLY A 283 34.04 0.20 -23.76
N ALA A 284 32.90 0.86 -24.02
CA ALA A 284 32.83 2.31 -24.22
C ALA A 284 33.14 3.10 -22.93
N GLN A 285 32.82 2.53 -21.77
CA GLN A 285 33.12 3.07 -20.44
C GLN A 285 34.57 2.80 -19.97
N GLY A 286 35.41 2.25 -20.86
CA GLY A 286 36.84 2.08 -20.64
C GLY A 286 37.24 0.75 -20.00
N PHE A 287 36.34 -0.23 -19.88
CA PHE A 287 36.73 -1.58 -19.49
C PHE A 287 37.41 -2.31 -20.65
N GLN A 288 38.50 -3.03 -20.39
CA GLN A 288 39.31 -3.70 -21.42
C GLN A 288 38.68 -5.03 -21.91
N VAL A 289 37.44 -4.97 -22.42
CA VAL A 289 36.63 -6.11 -22.87
C VAL A 289 37.18 -6.81 -24.12
N SER A 290 38.23 -6.27 -24.74
CA SER A 290 38.97 -6.93 -25.83
C SER A 290 39.64 -8.24 -25.36
N HIS A 291 40.12 -8.29 -24.12
CA HIS A 291 40.76 -9.47 -23.55
C HIS A 291 39.71 -10.52 -23.14
N ALA A 292 39.89 -11.77 -23.58
CA ALA A 292 38.96 -12.85 -23.27
C ALA A 292 38.85 -13.15 -21.77
N MET A 293 39.94 -12.99 -21.02
CA MET A 293 39.96 -13.22 -19.57
C MET A 293 39.16 -12.17 -18.80
N VAL A 294 39.18 -10.91 -19.26
CA VAL A 294 38.36 -9.81 -18.72
C VAL A 294 36.88 -10.09 -18.99
N ARG A 295 36.51 -10.47 -20.22
CA ARG A 295 35.12 -10.85 -20.53
C ARG A 295 34.63 -12.02 -19.67
N ASN A 296 35.43 -13.08 -19.54
CA ASN A 296 35.08 -14.23 -18.72
C ASN A 296 34.89 -13.84 -17.24
N ARG A 297 35.71 -12.91 -16.74
CA ARG A 297 35.59 -12.37 -15.38
C ARG A 297 34.30 -11.57 -15.22
N ILE A 298 33.98 -10.68 -16.16
CA ILE A 298 32.72 -9.91 -16.17
C ILE A 298 31.50 -10.84 -16.20
N LEU A 299 31.50 -11.87 -17.05
CA LEU A 299 30.42 -12.85 -17.11
C LEU A 299 30.22 -13.61 -15.79
N ALA A 300 31.33 -13.97 -15.13
CA ALA A 300 31.29 -14.59 -13.80
C ALA A 300 30.69 -13.65 -12.74
N GLU A 301 31.05 -12.35 -12.79
CA GLU A 301 30.47 -11.34 -11.90
C GLU A 301 28.98 -11.09 -12.18
N ILE A 302 28.54 -11.08 -13.45
CA ILE A 302 27.11 -10.97 -13.79
C ILE A 302 26.32 -12.12 -13.16
N THR A 303 26.85 -13.35 -13.25
CA THR A 303 26.18 -14.52 -12.67
C THR A 303 26.18 -14.46 -11.14
N ALA A 304 27.28 -14.02 -10.52
CA ALA A 304 27.36 -13.86 -9.08
C ALA A 304 26.35 -12.80 -8.57
N MET A 305 26.29 -11.65 -9.24
CA MET A 305 25.37 -10.56 -8.90
C MET A 305 23.90 -10.92 -9.14
N ALA A 306 23.59 -11.72 -10.16
CA ALA A 306 22.25 -12.24 -10.38
C ALA A 306 21.79 -13.13 -9.21
N ASN A 307 22.65 -14.05 -8.76
CA ASN A 307 22.37 -14.88 -7.59
C ASN A 307 22.20 -14.04 -6.31
N LEU A 308 23.01 -12.99 -6.14
CA LEU A 308 22.88 -12.06 -5.02
C LEU A 308 21.55 -11.30 -5.06
N ARG A 309 21.16 -10.76 -6.22
CA ARG A 309 19.85 -10.09 -6.42
C ARG A 309 18.70 -11.01 -6.06
N ASP A 310 18.76 -12.27 -6.49
CA ASP A 310 17.70 -13.23 -6.20
C ASP A 310 17.62 -13.52 -4.69
N ALA A 311 18.76 -13.66 -4.01
CA ALA A 311 18.82 -13.79 -2.55
C ALA A 311 18.31 -12.54 -1.81
N GLU A 312 18.62 -11.34 -2.31
CA GLU A 312 18.15 -10.06 -1.78
C GLU A 312 16.62 -9.94 -1.92
N SER A 313 16.08 -10.29 -3.08
CA SER A 313 14.64 -10.31 -3.36
C SER A 313 13.91 -11.31 -2.45
N ASP A 314 14.45 -12.52 -2.30
CA ASP A 314 13.88 -13.54 -1.43
C ASP A 314 13.88 -13.09 0.04
N ALA A 315 14.99 -12.53 0.52
CA ALA A 315 15.13 -12.03 1.89
C ALA A 315 14.17 -10.87 2.19
N SER A 316 13.84 -10.02 1.20
CA SER A 316 12.86 -8.95 1.38
C SER A 316 11.45 -9.45 1.68
N SER A 317 11.09 -10.66 1.23
CA SER A 317 9.75 -11.23 1.41
C SER A 317 9.59 -12.07 2.67
N GLN A 318 10.70 -12.41 3.33
CA GLN A 318 10.73 -13.34 4.46
C GLN A 318 10.93 -12.64 5.81
N ALA A 319 10.54 -13.33 6.89
CA ALA A 319 10.89 -12.91 8.23
C ALA A 319 12.40 -13.08 8.46
N PRO A 320 13.05 -12.25 9.30
CA PRO A 320 14.49 -12.34 9.53
C PRO A 320 14.87 -13.73 10.03
N GLY A 321 15.77 -14.39 9.30
CA GLY A 321 16.21 -15.75 9.56
C GLY A 321 17.19 -15.87 10.73
N SER A 322 17.78 -14.75 11.16
CA SER A 322 18.72 -14.71 12.29
C SER A 322 18.52 -13.50 13.20
N TRP A 323 18.99 -13.60 14.45
CA TRP A 323 19.02 -12.45 15.36
C TRP A 323 19.93 -11.32 14.85
N ARG A 324 21.01 -11.68 14.14
CA ARG A 324 21.94 -10.72 13.49
C ARG A 324 21.18 -9.87 12.47
N GLU A 325 20.43 -10.53 11.60
CA GLU A 325 19.60 -9.89 10.57
C GLU A 325 18.47 -9.05 11.18
N ARG A 326 17.77 -9.57 12.20
CA ARG A 326 16.74 -8.80 12.91
C ARG A 326 17.29 -7.53 13.58
N LYS A 327 18.53 -7.57 14.08
CA LYS A 327 19.20 -6.40 14.65
C LYS A 327 19.62 -5.41 13.56
N ALA A 328 20.16 -5.90 12.45
CA ALA A 328 20.54 -5.07 11.31
C ALA A 328 19.33 -4.36 10.69
N LEU A 329 18.19 -5.05 10.55
CA LEU A 329 16.95 -4.46 10.03
C LEU A 329 16.44 -3.33 10.92
N ARG A 330 16.44 -3.51 12.25
CA ARG A 330 16.07 -2.43 13.17
C ARG A 330 16.98 -1.22 13.02
N LYS A 331 18.28 -1.45 12.86
CA LYS A 331 19.25 -0.37 12.65
C LYS A 331 19.01 0.36 11.33
N LEU A 332 18.64 -0.36 10.27
CA LEU A 332 18.25 0.24 8.98
C LEU A 332 17.01 1.12 9.15
N GLU A 333 16.00 0.68 9.90
CA GLU A 333 14.82 1.50 10.21
C GLU A 333 15.19 2.77 10.99
N GLU A 334 16.08 2.65 11.97
CA GLU A 334 16.56 3.79 12.79
C GLU A 334 17.32 4.82 11.96
N CYS A 335 18.13 4.40 10.99
CA CYS A 335 18.97 5.28 10.17
C CYS A 335 18.32 5.67 8.83
N ARG A 336 17.10 5.20 8.53
CA ARG A 336 16.49 5.37 7.20
C ARG A 336 16.35 6.84 6.79
N SER A 337 15.88 7.71 7.68
CA SER A 337 15.66 9.12 7.35
C SER A 337 16.98 9.81 6.99
N GLU A 338 18.03 9.57 7.79
CA GLU A 338 19.35 10.14 7.54
C GLU A 338 19.96 9.60 6.24
N LEU A 339 19.75 8.31 5.92
CA LEU A 339 20.19 7.75 4.65
C LEU A 339 19.46 8.34 3.45
N LEU A 340 18.16 8.66 3.56
CA LEU A 340 17.41 9.32 2.49
C LEU A 340 17.92 10.74 2.25
N ASP A 341 18.18 11.50 3.32
CA ASP A 341 18.76 12.85 3.21
C ASP A 341 20.16 12.81 2.56
N GLN A 342 20.99 11.83 2.94
CA GLN A 342 22.30 11.62 2.33
C GLN A 342 22.20 11.16 0.87
N LEU A 343 21.26 10.29 0.55
CA LEU A 343 21.01 9.81 -0.82
C LEU A 343 20.69 10.98 -1.76
N GLU A 344 19.83 11.91 -1.32
CA GLU A 344 19.48 13.09 -2.10
C GLU A 344 20.72 13.94 -2.41
N ALA A 345 21.54 14.23 -1.39
CA ALA A 345 22.79 14.97 -1.56
C ALA A 345 23.83 14.24 -2.45
N ILE A 346 23.88 12.91 -2.37
CA ILE A 346 24.77 12.08 -3.21
C ILE A 346 24.33 12.13 -4.68
N LEU A 347 23.03 11.99 -4.95
CA LEU A 347 22.51 12.06 -6.31
C LEU A 347 22.69 13.46 -6.92
N ASP A 348 22.49 14.53 -6.13
CA ASP A 348 22.69 15.90 -6.60
C ASP A 348 24.15 16.22 -6.94
N SER A 349 25.09 15.64 -6.19
CA SER A 349 26.52 15.85 -6.43
C SER A 349 27.10 14.98 -7.55
N ASN A 350 26.38 13.94 -8.00
CA ASN A 350 26.85 12.96 -8.98
C ASN A 350 25.77 12.66 -10.03
N SER A 351 25.08 13.70 -10.52
CA SER A 351 23.95 13.56 -11.45
C SER A 351 24.32 12.89 -12.79
N GLU A 352 25.59 12.96 -13.20
CA GLU A 352 26.07 12.37 -14.45
C GLU A 352 26.58 10.93 -14.31
N ASP A 353 26.83 10.46 -13.08
CA ASP A 353 27.45 9.15 -12.80
C ASP A 353 26.72 8.42 -11.68
N LEU A 354 25.68 7.66 -12.09
CA LEU A 354 24.88 6.84 -11.20
C LEU A 354 25.69 5.69 -10.57
N ALA A 355 26.73 5.20 -11.25
CA ALA A 355 27.56 4.13 -10.73
C ALA A 355 28.37 4.61 -9.52
N LEU A 356 29.03 5.77 -9.66
CA LEU A 356 29.72 6.42 -8.55
C LEU A 356 28.75 6.82 -7.43
N ALA A 357 27.56 7.32 -7.77
CA ALA A 357 26.54 7.68 -6.78
C ALA A 357 26.12 6.45 -5.94
N ARG A 358 25.92 5.29 -6.58
CA ARG A 358 25.57 4.04 -5.88
C ARG A 358 26.69 3.60 -4.94
N VAL A 359 27.94 3.59 -5.39
CA VAL A 359 29.09 3.20 -4.57
C VAL A 359 29.24 4.12 -3.35
N ARG A 360 29.02 5.43 -3.52
CA ARG A 360 29.01 6.38 -2.40
C ARG A 360 27.87 6.12 -1.43
N PHE A 361 26.68 5.78 -1.94
CA PHE A 361 25.55 5.46 -1.09
C PHE A 361 25.75 4.14 -0.31
N GLU A 362 26.35 3.13 -0.92
CA GLU A 362 26.78 1.90 -0.23
C GLU A 362 27.79 2.22 0.88
N THR A 363 28.76 3.09 0.59
CA THR A 363 29.77 3.53 1.57
C THR A 363 29.09 4.24 2.74
N ALA A 364 28.16 5.15 2.47
CA ALA A 364 27.38 5.85 3.48
C ALA A 364 26.55 4.88 4.36
N ALA A 365 25.89 3.90 3.74
CA ALA A 365 25.16 2.84 4.45
C ALA A 365 26.09 2.01 5.36
N ALA A 366 27.28 1.66 4.87
CA ALA A 366 28.30 0.95 5.65
C ALA A 366 28.84 1.81 6.81
N GLU A 367 29.01 3.12 6.62
CA GLU A 367 29.43 4.07 7.67
C GLU A 367 28.36 4.28 8.75
N SER A 368 27.07 4.26 8.39
CA SER A 368 25.96 4.14 9.35
C SER A 368 25.98 2.81 10.11
N GLY A 369 26.87 1.88 9.73
CA GLY A 369 27.11 0.58 10.33
C GLY A 369 26.01 -0.42 10.00
N LEU A 370 25.47 -0.34 8.79
CA LEU A 370 24.68 -1.40 8.18
C LEU A 370 25.60 -2.50 7.65
N ASP A 371 25.14 -3.73 7.75
CA ASP A 371 25.85 -4.91 7.27
C ASP A 371 25.32 -5.27 5.88
N LEU A 372 26.02 -4.80 4.83
CA LEU A 372 25.67 -5.05 3.44
C LEU A 372 25.97 -6.49 2.98
N GLU A 373 26.63 -7.32 3.81
CA GLU A 373 26.78 -8.75 3.49
C GLU A 373 25.47 -9.52 3.67
N LEU A 374 24.51 -8.95 4.40
CA LEU A 374 23.19 -9.54 4.59
C LEU A 374 22.28 -9.17 3.41
N PRO A 375 21.76 -10.16 2.65
CA PRO A 375 20.90 -9.88 1.49
C PRO A 375 19.66 -9.05 1.84
N GLY A 376 19.05 -9.30 3.00
CA GLY A 376 17.88 -8.53 3.46
C GLY A 376 18.17 -7.05 3.76
N ILE A 377 19.43 -6.68 4.00
CA ILE A 377 19.87 -5.30 4.21
C ILE A 377 20.33 -4.71 2.88
N SER A 378 21.24 -5.39 2.18
CA SER A 378 21.76 -5.00 0.87
C SER A 378 20.61 -4.68 -0.10
N GLY A 379 19.67 -5.61 -0.26
CA GLY A 379 18.52 -5.43 -1.15
C GLY A 379 17.65 -4.23 -0.80
N ARG A 380 17.48 -3.92 0.49
CA ARG A 380 16.72 -2.73 0.92
C ARG A 380 17.46 -1.43 0.66
N VAL A 381 18.77 -1.41 0.87
CA VAL A 381 19.61 -0.24 0.56
C VAL A 381 19.59 0.00 -0.95
N HIS A 382 19.81 -1.02 -1.78
CA HIS A 382 19.71 -0.88 -3.24
C HIS A 382 18.31 -0.49 -3.70
N GLY A 383 17.27 -1.10 -3.14
CA GLY A 383 15.90 -0.73 -3.44
C GLY A 383 15.56 0.73 -3.11
N LEU A 384 16.15 1.32 -2.05
CA LEU A 384 16.00 2.74 -1.76
C LEU A 384 16.67 3.61 -2.83
N PHE A 385 17.88 3.25 -3.25
CA PHE A 385 18.59 3.95 -4.31
C PHE A 385 17.82 3.89 -5.64
N ASP A 386 17.43 2.69 -6.07
CA ASP A 386 16.74 2.44 -7.33
C ASP A 386 15.38 3.14 -7.38
N LEU A 387 14.63 3.11 -6.27
CA LEU A 387 13.37 3.83 -6.15
C LEU A 387 13.57 5.34 -6.31
N GLN A 388 14.59 5.92 -5.67
CA GLN A 388 14.84 7.35 -5.74
C GLN A 388 15.27 7.79 -7.15
N VAL A 389 16.10 7.01 -7.83
CA VAL A 389 16.47 7.25 -9.23
C VAL A 389 15.22 7.20 -10.12
N SER A 390 14.40 6.15 -9.99
CA SER A 390 13.16 6.03 -10.77
C SER A 390 12.15 7.15 -10.48
N LEU A 391 12.06 7.63 -9.23
CA LEU A 391 11.22 8.77 -8.89
C LEU A 391 11.72 10.05 -9.55
N ARG A 392 13.03 10.29 -9.58
CA ARG A 392 13.61 11.46 -10.26
C ARG A 392 13.40 11.41 -11.77
N GLU A 393 13.61 10.27 -12.40
CA GLU A 393 13.29 10.08 -13.83
C GLU A 393 11.82 10.37 -14.12
N ALA A 394 10.91 9.86 -13.28
CA ALA A 394 9.49 10.14 -13.40
C ALA A 394 9.15 11.63 -13.17
N GLU A 395 9.85 12.31 -12.25
CA GLU A 395 9.72 13.75 -12.02
C GLU A 395 10.19 14.58 -13.21
N GLU A 396 11.29 14.19 -13.86
CA GLU A 396 11.80 14.81 -15.08
C GLU A 396 10.83 14.63 -16.27
N ASP A 397 10.14 13.49 -16.33
CA ASP A 397 9.14 13.20 -17.35
C ASP A 397 7.79 13.93 -17.13
N ILE A 398 7.52 14.42 -15.92
CA ILE A 398 6.31 15.19 -15.64
C ILE A 398 6.46 16.61 -16.21
N ASP A 399 5.60 16.96 -17.17
CA ASP A 399 5.47 18.34 -17.67
C ASP A 399 5.42 19.35 -16.50
N PRO A 400 6.28 20.38 -16.46
CA PRO A 400 6.36 21.33 -15.35
C PRO A 400 5.02 22.00 -15.01
N VAL A 401 4.12 22.14 -15.99
CA VAL A 401 2.76 22.64 -15.76
C VAL A 401 1.93 21.64 -14.97
N THR A 402 2.03 20.35 -15.29
CA THR A 402 1.32 19.28 -14.61
C THR A 402 1.85 19.09 -13.19
N ALA A 403 3.18 19.08 -12.99
CA ALA A 403 3.80 19.03 -11.67
C ALA A 403 3.38 20.21 -10.78
N ARG A 404 3.34 21.42 -11.34
CA ARG A 404 2.87 22.62 -10.62
C ARG A 404 1.41 22.48 -10.17
N ARG A 405 0.53 22.00 -11.04
CA ARG A 405 -0.90 21.79 -10.71
C ARG A 405 -1.08 20.70 -9.66
N GLN A 406 -0.31 19.62 -9.75
CA GLN A 406 -0.38 18.52 -8.79
C GLN A 406 0.07 18.94 -7.38
N ARG A 407 1.15 19.72 -7.27
CA ARG A 407 1.55 20.32 -5.98
C ARG A 407 0.47 21.22 -5.38
N ALA A 408 -0.24 21.98 -6.21
CA ALA A 408 -1.38 22.78 -5.75
C ALA A 408 -2.55 21.89 -5.29
N MET A 409 -2.83 20.79 -5.99
CA MET A 409 -3.85 19.80 -5.62
C MET A 409 -3.55 19.10 -4.29
N GLU A 410 -2.29 18.76 -4.03
CA GLU A 410 -1.87 18.16 -2.76
C GLU A 410 -2.16 19.10 -1.57
N VAL A 411 -1.91 20.39 -1.73
CA VAL A 411 -2.24 21.40 -0.71
C VAL A 411 -3.75 21.56 -0.53
N LEU A 412 -4.53 21.50 -1.62
CA LEU A 412 -5.99 21.55 -1.56
C LEU A 412 -6.60 20.34 -0.84
N TYR A 413 -6.03 19.14 -1.02
CA TYR A 413 -6.55 17.92 -0.42
C TYR A 413 -5.83 17.50 0.88
N ARG A 414 -4.90 18.32 1.39
CA ARG A 414 -4.20 18.01 2.63
C ARG A 414 -5.18 18.00 3.82
N GLY A 415 -5.23 16.85 4.52
CA GLY A 415 -6.02 16.68 5.74
C GLY A 415 -7.53 16.78 5.54
N THR A 416 -8.09 16.19 4.49
CA THR A 416 -9.54 16.22 4.19
C THR A 416 -10.40 15.25 4.99
N GLN A 417 -9.83 14.54 5.96
CA GLN A 417 -10.52 13.48 6.72
C GLN A 417 -11.76 13.99 7.48
N ASP A 418 -11.78 15.26 7.88
CA ASP A 418 -12.87 15.90 8.65
C ASP A 418 -13.58 17.05 7.90
N VAL A 419 -13.42 17.15 6.57
CA VAL A 419 -13.96 18.28 5.80
C VAL A 419 -15.45 18.10 5.50
N SER A 420 -16.23 19.17 5.69
CA SER A 420 -17.67 19.20 5.37
C SER A 420 -17.95 18.83 3.90
N SER A 421 -19.09 18.19 3.62
CA SER A 421 -19.50 17.82 2.26
C SER A 421 -19.58 19.02 1.30
N ASP A 422 -19.94 20.20 1.81
CA ASP A 422 -20.02 21.42 1.01
C ASP A 422 -18.63 21.96 0.65
N ALA A 423 -17.69 21.87 1.60
CA ALA A 423 -16.28 22.18 1.39
C ALA A 423 -15.63 21.17 0.43
N MET A 424 -15.93 19.88 0.53
CA MET A 424 -15.43 18.87 -0.41
C MET A 424 -15.93 19.14 -1.84
N ARG A 425 -17.20 19.54 -2.00
CA ARG A 425 -17.78 19.88 -3.31
C ARG A 425 -17.14 21.12 -3.94
N THR A 426 -16.68 22.07 -3.13
CA THR A 426 -15.93 23.23 -3.64
C THR A 426 -14.51 22.86 -4.02
N LEU A 427 -13.82 22.03 -3.22
CA LEU A 427 -12.48 21.50 -3.58
C LEU A 427 -12.50 20.69 -4.89
N GLN A 428 -13.53 19.88 -5.12
CA GLN A 428 -13.73 19.19 -6.40
C GLN A 428 -13.86 20.17 -7.60
N LYS A 429 -14.45 21.36 -7.40
CA LYS A 429 -14.49 22.39 -8.45
C LYS A 429 -13.10 22.98 -8.74
N PHE A 430 -12.25 23.11 -7.71
CA PHE A 430 -10.84 23.50 -7.93
C PHE A 430 -10.11 22.45 -8.75
N GLU A 431 -10.37 21.16 -8.52
CA GLU A 431 -9.80 20.06 -9.30
C GLU A 431 -10.23 20.11 -10.77
N GLU A 432 -11.54 20.19 -11.03
CA GLU A 432 -12.08 20.26 -12.39
C GLU A 432 -11.63 21.51 -13.17
N GLN A 433 -11.37 22.61 -12.46
CA GLN A 433 -11.05 23.92 -13.04
C GLN A 433 -9.66 24.45 -12.64
N MET A 434 -8.70 23.56 -12.40
CA MET A 434 -7.36 23.94 -11.92
C MET A 434 -6.65 24.91 -12.87
N GLU A 435 -6.76 24.72 -14.19
CA GLU A 435 -6.19 25.63 -15.18
C GLU A 435 -6.77 27.05 -15.07
N ASN A 436 -8.06 27.19 -14.77
CA ASN A 436 -8.69 28.49 -14.57
C ASN A 436 -8.21 29.13 -13.27
N PHE A 437 -8.06 28.35 -12.21
CA PHE A 437 -7.54 28.82 -10.93
C PHE A 437 -6.10 29.32 -11.08
N GLU A 438 -5.24 28.56 -11.75
CA GLU A 438 -3.87 28.92 -12.08
C GLU A 438 -3.78 30.25 -12.85
N ARG A 439 -4.60 30.43 -13.90
CA ARG A 439 -4.66 31.70 -14.65
C ARG A 439 -5.06 32.88 -13.77
N ILE A 440 -5.98 32.68 -12.83
CA ILE A 440 -6.40 33.73 -11.88
C ILE A 440 -5.22 34.11 -10.98
N VAL A 441 -4.51 33.12 -10.43
CA VAL A 441 -3.34 33.35 -9.59
C VAL A 441 -2.24 34.06 -10.38
N GLU A 442 -1.94 33.60 -11.59
CA GLU A 442 -0.94 34.23 -12.46
C GLU A 442 -1.27 35.70 -12.75
N THR A 443 -2.50 35.99 -13.16
CA THR A 443 -2.92 37.37 -13.46
C THR A 443 -2.90 38.28 -12.24
N LEU A 444 -3.21 37.74 -11.06
CA LEU A 444 -3.19 38.48 -9.80
C LEU A 444 -1.76 38.81 -9.38
N VAL A 445 -0.88 37.81 -9.36
CA VAL A 445 0.51 37.96 -8.91
C VAL A 445 1.32 38.79 -9.90
N ARG A 446 1.08 38.62 -11.21
CA ARG A 446 1.70 39.45 -12.25
C ARG A 446 1.29 40.91 -12.14
N ARG A 447 0.04 41.19 -11.75
CA ARG A 447 -0.43 42.56 -11.50
C ARG A 447 0.17 43.17 -10.23
N ALA A 448 0.50 42.34 -9.25
CA ALA A 448 1.11 42.74 -7.98
C ALA A 448 2.66 42.71 -8.02
N GLU A 449 3.27 42.59 -9.21
CA GLU A 449 4.73 42.56 -9.39
C GLU A 449 5.44 41.49 -8.54
N GLY A 450 4.83 40.32 -8.35
CA GLY A 450 5.41 39.24 -7.56
C GLY A 450 5.17 39.36 -6.05
N GLN A 451 4.30 40.25 -5.59
CA GLN A 451 3.84 40.28 -4.20
C GLN A 451 2.62 39.36 -4.04
N PHE A 452 2.62 38.50 -3.02
CA PHE A 452 1.48 37.66 -2.67
C PHE A 452 1.22 37.73 -1.16
N GLY A 453 0.68 38.85 -0.71
CA GLY A 453 0.42 39.13 0.70
C GLY A 453 -1.08 39.12 1.05
N PRO A 454 -1.44 39.64 2.25
CA PRO A 454 -2.81 39.66 2.73
C PRO A 454 -3.80 40.41 1.82
N VAL A 455 -3.33 41.42 1.09
CA VAL A 455 -4.15 42.19 0.14
C VAL A 455 -4.50 41.32 -1.06
N GLU A 456 -3.51 40.63 -1.62
CA GLU A 456 -3.67 39.72 -2.75
C GLU A 456 -4.52 38.50 -2.35
N HIS A 457 -4.34 37.97 -1.14
CA HIS A 457 -5.21 36.92 -0.58
C HIS A 457 -6.69 37.37 -0.56
N ALA A 458 -6.96 38.59 -0.09
CA ALA A 458 -8.32 39.13 -0.06
C ALA A 458 -8.89 39.36 -1.47
N LEU A 459 -8.06 39.80 -2.43
CA LEU A 459 -8.45 39.97 -3.83
C LEU A 459 -8.75 38.62 -4.50
N LEU A 460 -7.93 37.60 -4.26
CA LEU A 460 -8.14 36.24 -4.75
C LEU A 460 -9.49 35.69 -4.27
N VAL A 461 -9.75 35.75 -2.96
CA VAL A 461 -11.02 35.27 -2.37
C VAL A 461 -12.22 35.99 -2.99
N ARG A 462 -12.19 37.33 -3.08
CA ARG A 462 -13.28 38.10 -3.69
C ARG A 462 -13.50 37.76 -5.16
N PHE A 463 -12.43 37.47 -5.90
CA PHE A 463 -12.51 37.11 -7.30
C PHE A 463 -13.12 35.71 -7.49
N LEU A 464 -12.74 34.76 -6.64
CA LEU A 464 -13.30 33.40 -6.64
C LEU A 464 -14.78 33.40 -6.23
N GLU A 465 -15.17 34.16 -5.20
CA GLU A 465 -16.56 34.33 -4.79
C GLU A 465 -17.42 34.90 -5.93
N ARG A 466 -16.93 35.92 -6.65
CA ARG A 466 -17.63 36.48 -7.84
C ARG A 466 -17.82 35.47 -8.97
N ARG A 467 -16.93 34.49 -9.08
CA ARG A 467 -16.96 33.43 -10.09
C ARG A 467 -17.82 32.24 -9.66
N GLY A 468 -18.45 32.29 -8.48
CA GLY A 468 -19.34 31.28 -7.95
C GLY A 468 -18.64 30.14 -7.20
N TRP A 469 -17.41 30.38 -6.73
CA TRP A 469 -16.64 29.44 -5.93
C TRP A 469 -16.86 29.82 -4.47
N ASP A 470 -17.40 28.91 -3.66
CA ASP A 470 -17.72 29.19 -2.25
C ASP A 470 -16.47 29.08 -1.37
N VAL A 471 -15.59 30.06 -1.50
CA VAL A 471 -14.35 30.24 -0.72
C VAL A 471 -14.63 30.97 0.60
N GLY A 472 -15.91 31.15 0.96
CA GLY A 472 -16.36 31.70 2.23
C GLY A 472 -16.15 30.71 3.39
N HIS A 473 -16.11 29.41 3.11
CA HIS A 473 -15.87 28.38 4.11
C HIS A 473 -14.42 28.47 4.65
N PRO A 474 -14.20 28.53 5.98
CA PRO A 474 -12.88 28.75 6.57
C PRO A 474 -11.87 27.66 6.19
N GLU A 475 -12.34 26.42 6.02
CA GLU A 475 -11.54 25.26 5.60
C GLU A 475 -11.10 25.31 4.14
N VAL A 476 -11.88 25.94 3.26
CA VAL A 476 -11.57 26.05 1.82
C VAL A 476 -10.71 27.28 1.57
N ARG A 477 -10.96 28.37 2.29
CA ARG A 477 -10.25 29.64 2.16
C ARG A 477 -8.76 29.50 2.39
N SER A 478 -8.36 28.92 3.52
CA SER A 478 -6.95 28.76 3.87
C SER A 478 -6.22 27.85 2.87
N ARG A 479 -6.89 26.78 2.43
CA ARG A 479 -6.39 25.84 1.40
C ARG A 479 -6.23 26.49 0.04
N ALA A 480 -7.23 27.26 -0.41
CA ALA A 480 -7.16 27.98 -1.68
C ALA A 480 -6.02 29.02 -1.69
N ILE A 481 -5.80 29.72 -0.58
CA ILE A 481 -4.71 30.69 -0.47
C ILE A 481 -3.33 29.99 -0.49
N ALA A 482 -3.18 28.91 0.29
CA ALA A 482 -1.94 28.12 0.30
C ALA A 482 -1.63 27.51 -1.08
N ALA A 483 -2.64 26.94 -1.75
CA ALA A 483 -2.51 26.40 -3.10
C ALA A 483 -2.15 27.47 -4.13
N ALA A 484 -2.71 28.68 -4.03
CA ALA A 484 -2.32 29.82 -4.86
C ALA A 484 -0.86 30.25 -4.61
N GLY A 485 -0.39 30.22 -3.37
CA GLY A 485 1.01 30.46 -3.05
C GLY A 485 1.93 29.44 -3.72
N VAL A 486 1.61 28.14 -3.64
CA VAL A 486 2.38 27.08 -4.33
C VAL A 486 2.41 27.30 -5.84
N LEU A 487 1.27 27.65 -6.46
CA LEU A 487 1.23 27.98 -7.89
C LEU A 487 2.10 29.18 -8.24
N ALA A 488 2.04 30.25 -7.44
CA ALA A 488 2.83 31.46 -7.64
C ALA A 488 4.34 31.20 -7.51
N ALA A 489 4.73 30.39 -6.52
CA ALA A 489 6.13 30.01 -6.31
C ALA A 489 6.64 29.14 -7.45
N ALA A 490 5.85 28.15 -7.87
CA ALA A 490 6.18 27.28 -8.99
C ALA A 490 6.20 28.00 -10.36
N MET A 491 5.57 29.17 -10.48
CA MET A 491 5.70 30.04 -11.66
C MET A 491 6.89 31.02 -11.56
N GLY A 492 7.62 31.03 -10.44
CA GLY A 492 8.79 31.88 -10.21
C GLY A 492 8.47 33.33 -9.82
N TYR A 493 7.23 33.61 -9.38
CA TYR A 493 6.84 34.97 -8.97
C TYR A 493 7.09 35.26 -7.49
N ILE A 494 7.10 34.25 -6.62
CA ILE A 494 7.37 34.38 -5.18
C ILE A 494 8.40 33.34 -4.73
N ASN A 495 9.09 33.58 -3.61
CA ASN A 495 10.00 32.60 -3.02
C ASN A 495 9.22 31.52 -2.27
N SER A 496 9.82 30.34 -2.10
CA SER A 496 9.21 29.22 -1.35
C SER A 496 8.89 29.57 0.10
N GLU A 497 9.65 30.50 0.70
CA GLU A 497 9.46 31.00 2.07
C GLU A 497 8.23 31.89 2.24
N ASP A 498 7.73 32.48 1.15
CA ASP A 498 6.59 33.40 1.14
C ASP A 498 5.26 32.66 0.92
N ILE A 499 5.28 31.32 0.80
CA ILE A 499 4.08 30.51 0.61
C ILE A 499 3.25 30.53 1.90
N PRO A 500 1.96 30.94 1.85
CA PRO A 500 1.10 30.90 3.02
C PRO A 500 0.91 29.45 3.48
N GLY A 501 1.33 29.14 4.71
CA GLY A 501 1.10 27.84 5.31
C GLY A 501 -0.40 27.57 5.49
N LEU A 502 -0.80 26.32 5.28
CA LEU A 502 -2.08 25.86 5.80
C LEU A 502 -2.06 26.06 7.32
N PRO A 503 -3.18 26.46 7.95
CA PRO A 503 -3.36 26.18 9.35
C PRO A 503 -3.36 24.66 9.45
N SER A 504 -2.19 24.08 9.76
CA SER A 504 -2.18 22.78 10.37
C SER A 504 -3.13 22.86 11.55
N SER A 505 -3.74 21.73 11.91
CA SER A 505 -4.04 21.51 13.32
C SER A 505 -2.71 21.69 14.04
N ILE A 506 -2.38 22.93 14.39
CA ILE A 506 -1.33 23.25 15.31
C ILE A 506 -1.76 22.40 16.49
N SER A 507 -0.96 21.38 16.83
CA SER A 507 -0.83 20.94 18.21
C SER A 507 -0.39 22.19 18.97
N LEU A 508 -1.37 23.06 19.20
CA LEU A 508 -1.28 24.11 20.16
C LEU A 508 -1.21 23.30 21.43
N ASP A 509 -0.01 23.26 22.00
CA ASP A 509 0.22 22.70 23.32
C ASP A 509 -0.91 23.24 24.22
N PRO A 510 -1.86 22.39 24.65
CA PRO A 510 -3.08 22.85 25.31
C PRO A 510 -2.74 23.67 26.56
N ASP A 511 -1.59 23.39 27.15
CA ASP A 511 -1.03 24.10 28.30
C ASP A 511 -0.63 25.54 27.93
N LYS A 512 0.00 25.77 26.77
CA LYS A 512 0.38 27.13 26.32
C LYS A 512 -0.81 27.98 25.90
N VAL A 513 -1.86 27.36 25.36
CA VAL A 513 -3.12 28.08 25.05
C VAL A 513 -3.84 28.44 26.34
N SER A 514 -3.84 27.54 27.33
CA SER A 514 -4.35 27.85 28.67
C SER A 514 -3.62 29.05 29.27
N ASP A 515 -2.29 29.08 29.20
CA ASP A 515 -1.48 30.18 29.75
C ASP A 515 -1.78 31.53 29.09
N VAL A 516 -1.98 31.56 27.76
CA VAL A 516 -2.34 32.77 27.02
C VAL A 516 -3.78 33.20 27.36
N VAL A 517 -4.70 32.25 27.47
CA VAL A 517 -6.09 32.51 27.88
C VAL A 517 -6.14 33.01 29.32
N ASP A 518 -5.32 32.47 30.21
CA ASP A 518 -5.24 32.87 31.62
C ASP A 518 -4.58 34.23 31.78
N SER A 519 -3.56 34.56 30.96
CA SER A 519 -3.02 35.92 30.87
C SER A 519 -4.06 36.93 30.35
N LEU A 520 -4.84 36.57 29.32
CA LEU A 520 -5.91 37.41 28.81
C LEU A 520 -7.06 37.58 29.82
N ARG A 521 -7.41 36.52 30.56
CA ARG A 521 -8.35 36.58 31.69
C ARG A 521 -7.80 37.47 32.80
N GLY A 522 -6.51 37.38 33.10
CA GLY A 522 -5.81 38.24 34.07
C GLY A 522 -5.84 39.72 33.68
N LEU A 523 -5.53 40.03 32.42
CA LEU A 523 -5.62 41.39 31.87
C LEU A 523 -7.05 41.94 31.88
N LEU A 524 -8.05 41.10 31.61
CA LEU A 524 -9.47 41.49 31.71
C LEU A 524 -9.87 41.82 33.15
N VAL A 525 -9.40 41.04 34.12
CA VAL A 525 -9.62 41.28 35.55
C VAL A 525 -8.91 42.55 36.02
N ASP A 526 -7.67 42.78 35.58
CA ASP A 526 -6.89 44.00 35.87
C ASP A 526 -7.57 45.26 35.29
N MET A 527 -8.24 45.11 34.14
CA MET A 527 -9.08 46.13 33.51
C MET A 527 -10.49 46.26 34.15
N GLY A 528 -10.75 45.58 35.27
CA GLY A 528 -12.02 45.66 36.01
C GLY A 528 -13.22 44.98 35.33
N ARG A 529 -12.97 44.06 34.40
CA ARG A 529 -14.01 43.27 33.70
C ARG A 529 -14.00 41.83 34.19
N SER A 530 -15.19 41.28 34.43
CA SER A 530 -15.34 39.85 34.75
C SER A 530 -15.01 39.00 33.53
N ALA A 531 -14.15 38.00 33.70
CA ALA A 531 -13.76 37.09 32.62
C ALA A 531 -14.98 36.31 32.08
N PRO A 532 -15.09 36.11 30.75
CA PRO A 532 -16.18 35.34 30.16
C PRO A 532 -16.11 33.88 30.64
N THR A 533 -17.20 33.39 31.22
CA THR A 533 -17.40 31.96 31.53
C THR A 533 -17.94 31.23 30.31
N ALA A 534 -17.75 29.91 30.27
CA ALA A 534 -18.24 29.06 29.17
C ALA A 534 -19.74 29.27 28.91
N ASP A 535 -20.52 29.50 29.97
CA ASP A 535 -21.96 29.78 29.88
C ASP A 535 -22.28 31.13 29.23
N THR A 536 -21.49 32.19 29.50
CA THR A 536 -21.68 33.51 28.85
C THR A 536 -21.35 33.50 27.36
N VAL A 537 -20.39 32.68 26.94
CA VAL A 537 -20.03 32.52 25.51
C VAL A 537 -21.08 31.69 24.77
N ALA A 538 -21.60 30.63 25.41
CA ALA A 538 -22.62 29.77 24.82
C ALA A 538 -23.98 30.46 24.62
N HIS A 539 -24.31 31.46 25.43
CA HIS A 539 -25.60 32.17 25.35
C HIS A 539 -25.55 33.47 24.54
N GLY A 540 -24.39 33.87 24.00
CA GLY A 540 -24.27 35.06 23.14
C GLY A 540 -24.67 36.38 23.83
N ILE A 541 -24.55 36.45 25.16
CA ILE A 541 -24.97 37.62 25.94
C ILE A 541 -23.80 38.60 26.06
N SER A 542 -24.04 39.87 25.74
CA SER A 542 -23.03 40.93 25.86
C SER A 542 -22.64 41.15 27.34
N ALA A 543 -21.37 41.47 27.59
CA ALA A 543 -20.82 41.71 28.93
C ALA A 543 -21.55 42.83 29.71
N ASP A 544 -22.32 43.68 29.04
CA ASP A 544 -23.11 44.74 29.67
C ASP A 544 -24.40 44.21 30.35
N ASP A 545 -24.98 43.11 29.87
CA ASP A 545 -26.22 42.56 30.42
C ASP A 545 -25.99 41.77 31.73
N ALA A 546 -24.77 41.24 31.92
CA ALA A 546 -24.37 40.56 33.15
C ALA A 546 -24.30 41.52 34.36
N LYS A 547 -24.03 42.82 34.13
CA LYS A 547 -24.03 43.85 35.20
C LYS A 547 -25.43 44.09 35.76
N GLN A 548 -26.46 44.09 34.92
CA GLN A 548 -27.85 44.29 35.36
C GLN A 548 -28.39 43.10 36.18
N ALA A 549 -27.95 41.87 35.87
CA ALA A 549 -28.33 40.69 36.65
C ALA A 549 -27.68 40.66 38.06
N ALA A 550 -26.44 41.15 38.18
CA ALA A 550 -25.77 41.25 39.48
C ALA A 550 -26.35 42.38 40.37
N GLU A 551 -26.71 43.51 39.79
CA GLU A 551 -27.35 44.63 40.50
C GLU A 551 -28.73 44.26 41.06
N THR A 552 -29.54 43.53 40.29
CA THR A 552 -30.88 43.07 40.74
C THR A 552 -30.81 42.07 41.90
N SER A 553 -29.81 41.18 41.91
CA SER A 553 -29.57 40.25 43.02
C SER A 553 -29.16 40.97 44.31
N ASN A 554 -28.29 41.98 44.22
CA ASN A 554 -27.88 42.79 45.37
C ASN A 554 -29.04 43.62 45.95
N ILE A 555 -29.89 44.19 45.09
CA ILE A 555 -31.10 44.91 45.51
C ILE A 555 -32.06 43.99 46.28
N GLY A 556 -32.25 42.74 45.82
CA GLY A 556 -33.07 41.75 46.54
C GLY A 556 -32.53 41.43 47.94
N ARG A 557 -31.21 41.33 48.08
CA ARG A 557 -30.54 41.05 49.36
C ARG A 557 -30.60 42.23 50.33
N VAL A 558 -30.48 43.46 49.82
CA VAL A 558 -30.65 44.69 50.62
C VAL A 558 -32.09 44.85 51.06
N ARG A 559 -33.06 44.58 50.17
CA ARG A 559 -34.49 44.64 50.49
C ARG A 559 -34.88 43.64 51.58
N GLY A 560 -34.40 42.39 51.51
CA GLY A 560 -34.63 41.41 52.56
C GLY A 560 -34.01 41.78 53.91
N LYS A 561 -32.87 42.49 53.93
CA LYS A 561 -32.29 43.03 55.17
C LYS A 561 -33.09 44.22 55.72
N LEU A 562 -33.67 45.05 54.85
CA LEU A 562 -34.54 46.14 55.25
C LEU A 562 -35.84 45.61 55.86
N ASP A 563 -36.45 44.60 55.24
CA ASP A 563 -37.67 43.96 55.75
C ASP A 563 -37.43 43.28 57.12
N GLN A 564 -36.27 42.65 57.33
CA GLN A 564 -35.87 42.11 58.64
C GLN A 564 -35.65 43.21 59.68
N ALA A 565 -35.08 44.35 59.29
CA ALA A 565 -34.92 45.49 60.18
C ALA A 565 -36.29 46.10 60.56
N ASP A 566 -37.21 46.22 59.61
CA ASP A 566 -38.58 46.67 59.86
C ASP A 566 -39.36 45.70 60.75
N GLU A 567 -39.16 44.38 60.61
CA GLU A 567 -39.76 43.42 61.54
C GLU A 567 -39.16 43.52 62.95
N LEU A 568 -37.86 43.77 63.09
CA LEU A 568 -37.23 44.03 64.38
C LEU A 568 -37.72 45.34 65.00
N LEU A 569 -37.90 46.40 64.22
CA LEU A 569 -38.46 47.67 64.67
C LEU A 569 -39.93 47.52 65.10
N SER A 570 -40.74 46.74 64.36
CA SER A 570 -42.11 46.39 64.72
C SER A 570 -42.18 45.59 66.03
N ARG A 571 -41.22 44.69 66.26
CA ARG A 571 -41.10 43.96 67.53
C ARG A 571 -40.67 44.87 68.69
N LEU A 572 -39.77 45.81 68.43
CA LEU A 572 -39.31 46.76 69.44
C LEU A 572 -40.40 47.79 69.79
N SER A 573 -41.18 48.25 68.81
CA SER A 573 -42.32 49.16 69.03
C SER A 573 -43.45 48.47 69.80
N ARG A 574 -43.66 47.17 69.61
CA ARG A 574 -44.58 46.36 70.44
C ARG A 574 -44.03 46.05 71.83
N GLY A 575 -42.72 46.16 72.04
CA GLY A 575 -42.06 46.00 73.32
C GLY A 575 -42.05 47.28 74.19
N THR A 576 -42.25 48.45 73.59
CA THR A 576 -42.30 49.74 74.29
C THR A 576 -43.69 50.15 74.78
N ASP A 577 -44.75 49.42 74.40
CA ASP A 577 -46.13 49.66 74.87
C ASP A 577 -46.51 48.82 76.12
N ALA A 578 -45.56 48.06 76.69
CA ALA A 578 -45.80 47.21 77.87
C ALA A 578 -45.34 47.82 79.21
N GLU A 579 -44.86 49.06 79.25
CA GLU A 579 -44.48 49.77 80.48
C GLU A 579 -45.17 51.14 80.66
N ALA A 580 -46.30 51.38 80.00
CA ALA A 580 -47.14 52.56 80.25
C ALA A 580 -48.65 52.21 80.21
N GLY A 581 -49.13 51.51 81.23
CA GLY A 581 -50.55 51.29 81.46
C GLY A 581 -50.82 50.41 82.68
N GLU A 582 -51.28 51.06 83.76
CA GLU A 582 -51.93 50.46 84.95
C GLU A 582 -53.01 49.42 84.62
#